data_AF-A0A538Q4L0-F1
#
_entry.id   AF-A0A538Q4L0-F1
#
_cell.length_a   1.000
_cell.length_b   1.000
_cell.length_c   1.000
_cell.angle_alpha   90.00
_cell.angle_beta   90.00
_cell.angle_gamma   90.00
#
_symmetry.space_group_name_H-M   'P 1'
#
loop_
_entity.id
_entity.type
_entity.pdbx_description
1 polymer ?
#
loop_
_entity_poly.entity_id
_entity_poly.type
_entity_poly.pdbx_seq_one_letter_code
_entity_poly.pdbx_strand_id
1 'polypeptide(L)'
;MKLKLLAIVLLLVVGGAAVFVALGGLPRNANAGTSYLTGTAAVTDVSDDVAATGSIASATTWSYTFGSTPTTETGSTSATEDGTWTATAVNAKVGDIVKKGEVLATASNTTLAADLEAARNDWTSAQLQRLQAQDAYDAATTT
;
A
#
# COMPACT_ATOMS: atom_id res chain seq x y z
N MET A 1 -14.97 93.91 23.66
CA MET A 1 -13.91 93.51 24.61
C MET A 1 -14.31 92.32 25.50
N LYS A 2 -15.57 92.20 25.94
CA LYS A 2 -16.06 91.13 26.84
C LYS A 2 -15.93 89.70 26.26
N LEU A 3 -16.12 89.51 24.95
CA LEU A 3 -16.02 88.19 24.31
C LEU A 3 -14.59 87.60 24.34
N LYS A 4 -13.57 88.45 24.17
CA LYS A 4 -12.17 88.04 24.20
C LYS A 4 -11.74 87.63 25.62
N LEU A 5 -12.24 88.34 26.63
CA LEU A 5 -11.98 88.01 28.03
C LEU A 5 -12.62 86.67 28.43
N LEU A 6 -13.86 86.42 27.96
CA LEU A 6 -14.57 85.17 28.22
C LEU A 6 -13.85 83.96 27.58
N ALA A 7 -13.32 84.13 26.36
CA ALA A 7 -12.54 83.09 25.69
C ALA A 7 -11.25 82.74 26.45
N ILE A 8 -10.55 83.74 27.01
CA ILE A 8 -9.31 83.53 27.78
C ILE A 8 -9.58 82.78 29.08
N VAL A 9 -10.64 83.14 29.81
CA VAL A 9 -11.01 82.47 31.07
C VAL A 9 -11.40 81.01 30.82
N LEU A 10 -12.17 80.74 29.76
CA LEU A 10 -12.56 79.38 29.40
C LEU A 10 -11.35 78.52 29.06
N LEU A 11 -10.37 79.07 28.32
CA LEU A 11 -9.14 78.36 27.99
C LEU A 11 -8.31 78.03 29.24
N LEU A 12 -8.26 78.95 30.22
CA LEU A 12 -7.55 78.75 31.48
C LEU A 12 -8.19 77.66 32.34
N VAL A 13 -9.52 77.59 32.38
CA VAL A 13 -10.24 76.55 33.13
C VAL A 13 -10.02 75.17 32.49
N VAL A 14 -10.10 75.07 31.17
CA VAL A 14 -9.87 73.80 30.44
C VAL A 14 -8.40 73.37 30.58
N GLY A 15 -7.46 74.31 30.42
CA GLY A 15 -6.03 74.04 30.61
C GLY A 15 -5.70 73.62 32.04
N GLY A 16 -6.26 74.30 33.05
CA GLY A 16 -6.07 73.96 34.45
C GLY A 16 -6.67 72.58 34.82
N ALA A 17 -7.86 72.27 34.32
CA ALA A 17 -8.48 70.96 34.52
C ALA A 17 -7.67 69.83 33.87
N ALA A 18 -7.14 70.04 32.66
CA ALA A 18 -6.31 69.05 31.98
C ALA A 18 -4.99 68.78 32.73
N VAL A 19 -4.34 69.84 33.22
CA VAL A 19 -3.12 69.74 34.04
C VAL A 19 -3.42 69.00 35.35
N PHE A 20 -4.53 69.31 36.03
CA PHE A 20 -4.94 68.63 37.25
C PHE A 20 -5.21 67.13 37.04
N VAL A 21 -5.88 66.76 35.94
CA VAL A 21 -6.12 65.35 35.57
C VAL A 21 -4.79 64.64 35.23
N ALA A 22 -3.89 65.30 34.50
CA ALA A 22 -2.62 64.73 34.08
C ALA A 22 -1.66 64.49 35.26
N LEU A 23 -1.58 65.43 36.21
CA LEU A 23 -0.76 65.36 37.42
C LEU A 23 -1.34 64.44 38.52
N GLY A 24 -2.45 63.75 38.26
CA GLY A 24 -2.98 62.73 39.16
C GLY A 24 -3.93 63.26 40.24
N GLY A 25 -4.59 64.41 40.00
CA GLY A 25 -5.59 64.98 40.91
C GLY A 25 -6.88 64.16 41.05
N LEU A 26 -7.09 63.13 40.20
CA LEU A 26 -8.11 62.11 40.39
C LEU A 26 -7.50 60.84 40.98
N PRO A 27 -8.14 60.21 41.98
CA PRO A 27 -7.66 58.94 42.53
C PRO A 27 -7.65 57.87 41.45
N ARG A 28 -6.45 57.49 40.98
CA ARG A 28 -6.25 56.32 40.12
C ARG A 28 -6.36 55.08 41.00
N ASN A 29 -7.57 54.59 41.24
CA ASN A 29 -7.78 53.25 41.77
C ASN A 29 -7.57 52.22 40.65
N ALA A 30 -6.34 52.12 40.15
CA ALA A 30 -5.93 51.04 39.26
C ALA A 30 -5.15 50.01 40.08
N ASN A 31 -5.86 49.29 40.95
CA ASN A 31 -5.32 48.06 41.50
C ASN A 31 -5.43 47.01 40.38
N ALA A 32 -4.38 46.85 39.57
CA ALA A 32 -4.25 45.71 38.68
C ALA A 32 -4.00 44.48 39.55
N GLY A 33 -5.06 43.97 40.20
CA GLY A 33 -4.99 42.73 40.94
C GLY A 33 -4.48 41.63 40.01
N THR A 34 -3.38 41.00 40.36
CA THR A 34 -2.90 39.80 39.69
C THR A 34 -3.94 38.71 39.84
N SER A 35 -4.76 38.51 38.82
CA SER A 35 -5.70 37.38 38.76
C SER A 35 -4.92 36.12 38.41
N TYR A 36 -4.63 35.30 39.41
CA TYR A 36 -4.04 33.98 39.21
C TYR A 36 -5.12 33.02 38.73
N LEU A 37 -4.95 32.45 37.54
CA LEU A 37 -5.80 31.37 37.05
C LEU A 37 -5.44 30.11 37.85
N THR A 38 -6.18 29.87 38.94
CA THR A 38 -6.01 28.69 39.80
C THR A 38 -7.15 27.72 39.58
N GLY A 39 -6.83 26.45 39.44
CA GLY A 39 -7.79 25.35 39.32
C GLY A 39 -7.31 24.16 40.15
N THR A 40 -8.25 23.39 40.70
CA THR A 40 -7.93 22.16 41.45
C THR A 40 -7.44 21.09 40.48
N ALA A 41 -6.24 20.55 40.71
CA ALA A 41 -5.73 19.41 39.94
C ALA A 41 -6.53 18.14 40.30
N ALA A 42 -7.06 17.46 39.30
CA ALA A 42 -7.69 16.16 39.44
C ALA A 42 -6.84 15.11 38.70
N VAL A 43 -6.69 13.93 39.29
CA VAL A 43 -6.06 12.79 38.63
C VAL A 43 -7.14 12.13 37.77
N THR A 44 -6.88 12.04 36.47
CA THR A 44 -7.69 11.27 35.52
C THR A 44 -6.75 10.43 34.70
N ASP A 45 -7.24 9.30 34.19
CA ASP A 45 -6.49 8.52 33.22
C ASP A 45 -6.36 9.34 31.94
N VAL A 46 -5.12 9.49 31.47
CA VAL A 46 -4.76 10.14 30.21
C VAL A 46 -4.06 9.08 29.37
N SER A 47 -4.59 8.78 28.19
CA SER A 47 -3.89 7.96 27.20
C SER A 47 -3.02 8.86 26.31
N ASP A 48 -1.80 8.43 26.08
CA ASP A 48 -0.89 9.01 25.09
C ASP A 48 -0.74 8.00 23.96
N ASP A 49 -1.67 8.07 23.00
CA ASP A 49 -1.75 7.15 21.89
C ASP A 49 -0.87 7.63 20.74
N VAL A 50 0.18 6.85 20.43
CA VAL A 50 1.03 7.12 19.26
C VAL A 50 0.43 6.46 18.03
N ALA A 51 -0.04 7.27 17.08
CA ALA A 51 -0.48 6.77 15.78
C ALA A 51 0.72 6.30 14.95
N ALA A 52 0.94 4.99 14.89
CA ALA A 52 1.90 4.39 13.95
C ALA A 52 1.28 4.30 12.55
N THR A 53 1.86 4.99 11.57
CA THR A 53 1.52 4.82 10.17
C THR A 53 2.28 3.62 9.61
N GLY A 54 1.55 2.60 9.16
CA GLY A 54 2.10 1.42 8.51
C GLY A 54 1.28 1.04 7.29
N SER A 55 1.91 0.40 6.31
CA SER A 55 1.22 -0.19 5.16
C SER A 55 0.91 -1.67 5.42
N ILE A 56 -0.23 -2.13 4.92
CA ILE A 56 -0.56 -3.55 4.88
C ILE A 56 -0.06 -4.10 3.55
N ALA A 57 0.63 -5.24 3.58
CA ALA A 57 1.09 -5.95 2.40
C ALA A 57 0.70 -7.43 2.46
N SER A 58 0.66 -8.08 1.30
CA SER A 58 0.46 -9.52 1.22
C SER A 58 1.60 -10.26 1.94
N ALA A 59 1.26 -11.27 2.73
CA ALA A 59 2.26 -12.11 3.41
C ALA A 59 3.15 -12.88 2.41
N THR A 60 2.59 -13.25 1.26
CA THR A 60 3.31 -13.87 0.15
C THR A 60 2.60 -13.55 -1.15
N THR A 61 3.37 -13.18 -2.17
CA THR A 61 2.89 -13.00 -3.54
C THR A 61 3.54 -14.06 -4.41
N TRP A 62 2.77 -14.64 -5.33
CA TRP A 62 3.24 -15.66 -6.25
C TRP A 62 3.08 -15.17 -7.68
N SER A 63 4.09 -15.43 -8.49
CA SER A 63 4.07 -15.19 -9.92
C SER A 63 3.94 -16.51 -10.67
N TYR A 64 3.06 -16.54 -11.67
CA TYR A 64 2.73 -17.72 -12.45
C TYR A 64 2.96 -17.44 -13.93
N THR A 65 3.64 -18.36 -14.59
CA THR A 65 3.92 -18.34 -16.03
C THR A 65 3.68 -19.71 -16.62
N PHE A 66 3.30 -19.79 -17.90
CA PHE A 66 3.06 -21.09 -18.52
C PHE A 66 4.38 -21.85 -18.70
N GLY A 67 4.35 -23.17 -18.49
CA GLY A 67 5.51 -24.04 -18.66
C GLY A 67 6.59 -23.92 -17.58
N SER A 68 6.41 -23.05 -16.58
CA SER A 68 7.38 -22.84 -15.49
C SER A 68 6.78 -23.12 -14.11
N THR A 69 7.66 -23.39 -13.14
CA THR A 69 7.25 -23.49 -11.74
C THR A 69 6.94 -22.11 -11.17
N PRO A 70 5.85 -21.96 -10.39
CA PRO A 70 5.51 -20.69 -9.75
C PRO A 70 6.65 -20.20 -8.83
N THR A 71 6.88 -18.89 -8.81
CA THR A 71 7.93 -18.27 -8.00
C THR A 71 7.34 -17.28 -7.00
N THR A 72 7.97 -17.15 -5.83
CA THR A 72 7.59 -16.11 -4.86
C THR A 72 8.12 -14.76 -5.32
N GLU A 73 7.25 -13.78 -5.38
CA GLU A 73 7.60 -12.43 -5.84
C GLU A 73 7.98 -11.55 -4.66
N THR A 74 9.10 -10.82 -4.79
CA THR A 74 9.50 -9.76 -3.86
C THR A 74 9.49 -8.44 -4.62
N GLY A 75 8.31 -7.83 -4.76
CA GLY A 75 8.14 -6.56 -5.48
C GLY A 75 7.04 -6.61 -6.53
N SER A 76 7.05 -5.66 -7.47
CA SER A 76 6.22 -5.67 -8.68
C SER A 76 7.13 -5.90 -9.88
N THR A 77 7.41 -7.17 -10.13
CA THR A 77 8.22 -7.62 -11.26
C THR A 77 7.38 -8.61 -12.03
N SER A 78 6.88 -8.19 -13.20
CA SER A 78 6.17 -9.09 -14.11
C SER A 78 7.06 -10.29 -14.40
N ALA A 79 6.53 -11.50 -14.23
CA ALA A 79 7.29 -12.69 -14.57
C ALA A 79 7.61 -12.69 -16.06
N THR A 80 8.82 -13.15 -16.37
CA THR A 80 9.30 -13.28 -17.74
C THR A 80 8.87 -14.65 -18.25
N GLU A 81 8.14 -14.66 -19.36
CA GLU A 81 7.70 -15.88 -20.04
C GLU A 81 8.79 -16.32 -21.02
N ASP A 82 9.24 -17.57 -20.91
CA ASP A 82 10.06 -18.20 -21.94
C ASP A 82 9.15 -18.76 -23.04
N GLY A 83 8.90 -17.93 -24.06
CA GLY A 83 8.15 -18.31 -25.26
C GLY A 83 6.73 -17.75 -25.31
N THR A 84 6.03 -18.08 -26.40
CA THR A 84 4.65 -17.62 -26.67
C THR A 84 3.66 -18.75 -26.44
N TRP A 85 2.79 -18.58 -25.45
CA TRP A 85 1.74 -19.53 -25.13
C TRP A 85 0.37 -18.99 -25.59
N THR A 86 -0.38 -19.81 -26.32
CA THR A 86 -1.77 -19.48 -26.66
C THR A 86 -2.70 -20.01 -25.56
N ALA A 87 -3.27 -19.14 -24.76
CA ALA A 87 -4.27 -19.52 -23.76
C ALA A 87 -5.58 -19.93 -24.45
N THR A 88 -6.08 -21.12 -24.14
CA THR A 88 -7.39 -21.63 -24.62
C THR A 88 -8.51 -21.36 -23.64
N ALA A 89 -8.18 -21.29 -22.34
CA ALA A 89 -9.12 -20.96 -21.28
C ALA A 89 -8.45 -20.21 -20.13
N VAL A 90 -9.18 -19.28 -19.52
CA VAL A 90 -8.83 -18.61 -18.26
C VAL A 90 -9.98 -18.83 -17.30
N ASN A 91 -9.71 -19.59 -16.24
CA ASN A 91 -10.74 -20.10 -15.34
C ASN A 91 -10.88 -19.21 -14.10
N ALA A 92 -9.77 -18.62 -13.64
CA ALA A 92 -9.76 -17.71 -12.50
C ALA A 92 -9.98 -16.25 -12.92
N LYS A 93 -10.70 -15.49 -12.10
CA LYS A 93 -10.87 -14.04 -12.23
C LYS A 93 -10.13 -13.32 -11.10
N VAL A 94 -9.81 -12.05 -11.34
CA VAL A 94 -9.23 -11.20 -10.30
C VAL A 94 -10.23 -11.07 -9.14
N GLY A 95 -9.77 -11.38 -7.93
CA GLY A 95 -10.59 -11.38 -6.71
C GLY A 95 -11.09 -12.76 -6.27
N ASP A 96 -10.90 -13.80 -7.07
CA ASP A 96 -11.27 -15.16 -6.69
C ASP A 96 -10.36 -15.73 -5.60
N ILE A 97 -10.92 -16.55 -4.73
CA ILE A 97 -10.17 -17.34 -3.75
C ILE A 97 -9.83 -18.68 -4.39
N VAL A 98 -8.54 -18.88 -4.69
CA VAL A 98 -8.04 -20.08 -5.37
C VAL A 98 -7.34 -21.02 -4.39
N LYS A 99 -7.40 -22.32 -4.67
CA LYS A 99 -6.71 -23.36 -3.88
C LYS A 99 -5.42 -23.80 -4.55
N LYS A 100 -4.50 -24.35 -3.76
CA LYS A 100 -3.28 -24.97 -4.29
C LYS A 100 -3.64 -26.13 -5.23
N GLY A 101 -3.05 -26.11 -6.43
CA GLY A 101 -3.28 -27.13 -7.46
C GLY A 101 -4.51 -26.88 -8.34
N GLU A 102 -5.24 -25.79 -8.12
CA GLU A 102 -6.33 -25.38 -8.99
C GLU A 102 -5.80 -24.90 -10.35
N VAL A 103 -6.46 -25.32 -11.43
CA VAL A 103 -6.10 -24.91 -12.79
C VAL A 103 -6.67 -23.51 -13.04
N LEU A 104 -5.78 -22.52 -13.02
CA LEU A 104 -6.15 -21.11 -13.20
C LEU A 104 -6.36 -20.74 -14.68
N ALA A 105 -5.58 -21.35 -15.56
CA ALA A 105 -5.65 -21.15 -17.01
C ALA A 105 -5.07 -22.36 -17.74
N THR A 106 -5.50 -22.57 -18.98
CA THR A 106 -5.06 -23.66 -19.85
C THR A 106 -4.49 -23.08 -21.12
N ALA A 107 -3.31 -23.56 -21.52
CA ALA A 107 -2.70 -23.25 -22.81
C ALA A 107 -2.99 -24.36 -23.84
N SER A 108 -2.92 -24.01 -25.13
CA SER A 108 -2.99 -24.98 -26.22
C SER A 108 -1.87 -26.01 -26.12
N ASN A 109 -2.20 -27.29 -26.33
CA ASN A 109 -1.28 -28.42 -26.26
C ASN A 109 -1.27 -29.26 -27.55
N THR A 110 -1.72 -28.69 -28.67
CA THR A 110 -1.87 -29.43 -29.94
C THR A 110 -0.55 -30.02 -30.46
N THR A 111 0.55 -29.28 -30.35
CA THR A 111 1.89 -29.78 -30.71
C THR A 111 2.35 -30.88 -29.77
N LEU A 112 2.21 -30.70 -28.45
CA LEU A 112 2.56 -31.71 -27.45
C LEU A 112 1.77 -33.02 -27.63
N ALA A 113 0.49 -32.93 -28.00
CA ALA A 113 -0.34 -34.11 -28.26
C ALA A 113 0.19 -34.89 -29.47
N ALA A 114 0.54 -34.18 -30.56
CA ALA A 114 1.13 -34.79 -31.74
C ALA A 114 2.51 -35.41 -31.45
N ASP A 115 3.35 -34.72 -30.68
CA ASP A 115 4.68 -35.21 -30.29
C ASP A 115 4.57 -36.47 -29.41
N LEU A 116 3.59 -36.52 -28.50
CA LEU A 116 3.34 -37.70 -27.67
C LEU A 116 2.87 -38.88 -28.51
N GLU A 117 2.05 -38.64 -29.53
CA GLU A 117 1.62 -39.68 -30.46
C GLU A 117 2.79 -40.19 -31.31
N ALA A 118 3.61 -39.30 -31.86
CA ALA A 118 4.83 -39.67 -32.57
C ALA A 118 5.78 -40.50 -31.69
N ALA A 119 6.03 -40.05 -30.45
CA ALA A 119 6.88 -40.78 -29.50
C ALA A 119 6.35 -42.18 -29.17
N ARG A 120 5.02 -42.36 -29.09
CA ARG A 120 4.40 -43.68 -28.87
C ARG A 120 4.58 -44.60 -30.10
N ASN A 121 4.46 -44.05 -31.29
CA ASN A 121 4.66 -44.80 -32.54
C ASN A 121 6.13 -45.22 -32.71
N ASP A 122 7.06 -44.33 -32.39
CA ASP A 122 8.50 -44.62 -32.41
C ASP A 122 8.86 -45.70 -31.39
N TRP A 123 8.32 -45.60 -30.17
CA TRP A 123 8.51 -46.63 -29.14
C TRP A 123 7.99 -48.00 -29.58
N THR A 124 6.79 -48.03 -30.19
CA THR A 124 6.19 -49.28 -30.70
C THR A 124 7.04 -49.89 -31.81
N SER A 125 7.53 -49.06 -32.74
CA SER A 125 8.40 -49.50 -33.83
C SER A 125 9.72 -50.06 -33.32
N ALA A 126 10.36 -49.38 -32.36
CA ALA A 126 11.58 -49.84 -31.71
C ALA A 126 11.38 -51.17 -30.97
N GLN A 127 10.23 -51.34 -30.30
CA GLN A 127 9.90 -52.58 -29.61
C GLN A 127 9.69 -53.75 -30.59
N LEU A 128 9.05 -53.52 -31.73
CA LEU A 128 8.91 -54.52 -32.79
C LEU A 128 10.27 -54.91 -33.38
N GLN A 129 11.14 -53.94 -33.66
CA GLN A 129 12.50 -54.20 -34.14
C GLN A 129 13.32 -55.01 -33.14
N ARG A 130 13.19 -54.70 -31.84
CA ARG A 130 13.85 -55.47 -30.78
C ARG A 130 13.37 -56.93 -30.77
N LEU A 131 12.06 -57.16 -30.88
CA LEU A 131 11.50 -58.52 -30.91
C LEU A 131 12.02 -59.30 -32.12
N GLN A 132 12.00 -58.70 -33.30
CA GLN A 132 12.54 -59.32 -34.52
C GLN A 132 14.04 -59.63 -34.39
N ALA A 133 14.82 -58.73 -33.79
CA ALA A 133 16.24 -58.96 -33.55
C ALA A 133 16.47 -60.09 -32.53
N GLN A 134 15.62 -60.21 -31.51
CA GLN A 134 15.67 -61.31 -30.55
C GLN A 134 15.33 -62.64 -31.22
N ASP A 135 14.27 -62.70 -32.01
CA ASP A 135 13.88 -63.92 -32.74
C ASP A 135 14.99 -64.38 -33.68
N ALA A 136 15.63 -63.44 -34.39
CA ALA A 136 16.76 -63.73 -35.27
C ALA A 136 18.00 -64.22 -34.50
N TYR A 137 18.29 -63.64 -33.33
CA TYR A 137 19.37 -64.09 -32.46
C TYR A 137 19.12 -65.51 -31.95
N ASP A 138 17.91 -65.78 -31.43
CA ASP A 138 17.55 -67.08 -30.87
C ASP A 138 17.67 -68.18 -31.95
N ALA A 139 17.13 -67.93 -33.16
CA ALA A 139 17.24 -68.85 -34.30
C ALA A 139 18.70 -69.16 -34.68
N ALA A 140 19.59 -68.17 -34.64
CA ALA A 140 21.00 -68.34 -34.94
C ALA A 140 21.76 -69.17 -33.90
N THR A 141 21.30 -69.18 -32.64
CA THR A 141 21.96 -69.91 -31.54
C THR A 141 21.48 -71.35 -31.35
N THR A 142 20.37 -71.74 -31.98
CA THR A 142 19.78 -73.09 -31.90
C THR A 142 20.21 -74.05 -33.02
N THR A 143 21.10 -73.63 -33.92
CA THR A 143 21.61 -74.46 -35.04
C THR A 143 23.02 -74.96 -34.72
#